data_AF-A0A061E445-F1
#
_entry.id   AF-A0A061E445-F1
#
_cell.length_a   1.000
_cell.length_b   1.000
_cell.length_c   1.000
_cell.angle_alpha   90.00
_cell.angle_beta   90.00
_cell.angle_gamma   90.00
#
_symmetry.space_group_name_H-M   'P 1'
#
loop_
_entity.id
_entity.type
_entity.pdbx_description
1 polymer ?
#
loop_
_entity_poly.entity_id
_entity_poly.type
_entity_poly.pdbx_seq_one_letter_code
_entity_poly.pdbx_strand_id
1 'polypeptide(L)' 'MLEKLRKIASAIKRLSDDKIDDSLLYAQVMSMDGYDEQFLISAFDYLMEHEKQAKAFMVRSDNLKRAWLDKIMFRGTNN' A
#
# COMPACT_ATOMS: atom_id res chain seq x y z
N MET A 1 -15.48 34.84 2.97
CA MET A 1 -16.14 33.52 3.15
C MET A 1 -15.72 32.53 2.05
N LEU A 2 -15.86 32.90 0.77
CA LEU A 2 -15.46 32.07 -0.39
C LEU A 2 -13.99 31.63 -0.39
N GLU A 3 -13.06 32.50 0.02
CA GLU A 3 -11.63 32.19 0.03
C GLU A 3 -11.25 31.08 1.03
N LYS A 4 -11.93 31.03 2.19
CA LYS A 4 -11.75 29.96 3.18
C LYS A 4 -12.28 28.63 2.63
N LEU A 5 -13.43 28.64 1.97
CA LEU A 5 -14.02 27.46 1.33
C LEU A 5 -13.12 26.92 0.20
N ARG A 6 -12.51 27.80 -0.61
CA ARG A 6 -11.57 27.40 -1.67
C ARG A 6 -10.30 26.74 -1.12
N LYS A 7 -9.76 27.25 -0.03
CA LYS A 7 -8.61 26.65 0.68
C LYS A 7 -8.96 25.28 1.25
N ILE A 8 -10.15 25.14 1.86
CA ILE A 8 -10.64 23.86 2.37
C ILE A 8 -10.81 22.86 1.23
N ALA A 9 -11.45 23.24 0.12
CA ALA A 9 -11.61 22.36 -1.05
C ALA A 9 -10.25 21.93 -1.64
N SER A 10 -9.27 22.82 -1.67
CA SER A 10 -7.92 22.51 -2.14
C SER A 10 -7.15 21.58 -1.19
N ALA A 11 -7.34 21.75 0.12
CA ALA A 11 -6.77 20.86 1.13
C ALA A 11 -7.41 19.46 1.06
N ILE A 12 -8.74 19.39 0.90
CA ILE A 12 -9.47 18.12 0.69
C ILE A 12 -9.01 17.44 -0.59
N LYS A 13 -8.84 18.19 -1.68
CA LYS A 13 -8.32 17.65 -2.94
C LYS A 13 -6.90 17.09 -2.79
N ARG A 14 -6.00 17.82 -2.12
CA ARG A 14 -4.64 17.33 -1.84
C ARG A 14 -4.60 16.11 -0.92
N LEU A 15 -5.49 16.03 0.06
CA LEU A 15 -5.68 14.83 0.88
C LEU A 15 -6.24 13.66 0.06
N SER A 16 -7.04 13.94 -0.97
CA SER A 16 -7.59 12.93 -1.87
C SER A 16 -6.60 12.47 -2.95
N ASP A 17 -5.68 13.36 -3.36
CA ASP A 17 -4.61 13.09 -4.32
C ASP A 17 -3.42 12.34 -3.67
N ASP A 18 -3.41 12.15 -2.35
CA ASP A 18 -2.44 11.31 -1.61
C ASP A 18 -2.81 9.82 -1.69
N LYS A 19 -3.71 9.44 -2.60
CA LYS A 19 -4.02 8.03 -2.86
C LYS A 19 -2.85 7.40 -3.58
N ILE A 20 -2.51 6.19 -3.15
CA ILE A 20 -1.53 5.36 -3.84
C ILE A 20 -2.11 5.00 -5.21
N ASP A 21 -1.25 4.95 -6.22
CA ASP A 21 -1.61 4.34 -7.49
C ASP A 21 -1.71 2.83 -7.31
N ASP A 22 -2.94 2.31 -7.29
CA ASP A 22 -3.24 0.89 -7.09
C ASP A 22 -2.57 -0.01 -8.14
N SER A 23 -2.41 0.47 -9.38
CA SER A 23 -1.75 -0.28 -10.45
C SER A 23 -0.25 -0.39 -10.18
N LEU A 24 0.36 0.69 -9.69
CA LEU A 24 1.76 0.68 -9.30
C LEU A 24 2.00 -0.18 -8.06
N LEU A 25 1.10 -0.14 -7.08
CA LEU A 25 1.14 -1.01 -5.90
C LEU A 25 1.07 -2.48 -6.30
N TYR A 26 0.12 -2.83 -7.17
CA TYR A 26 -0.03 -4.18 -7.71
C TYR A 26 1.27 -4.65 -8.40
N ALA A 27 1.82 -3.84 -9.29
CA ALA A 27 3.05 -4.18 -10.01
C ALA A 27 4.23 -4.39 -9.05
N GLN A 28 4.37 -3.56 -8.01
CA GLN A 28 5.45 -3.72 -7.04
C GLN A 28 5.29 -4.99 -6.20
N VAL A 29 4.07 -5.31 -5.74
CA VAL A 29 3.82 -6.54 -4.99
C VAL A 29 4.07 -7.77 -5.87
N MET A 30 3.61 -7.75 -7.12
CA MET A 30 3.79 -8.87 -8.06
C MET A 30 5.22 -9.04 -8.56
N SER A 31 6.06 -8.01 -8.50
CA SER A 31 7.47 -8.11 -8.85
C SER A 31 8.33 -8.84 -7.81
N MET A 32 7.74 -9.20 -6.66
CA MET A 32 8.48 -9.84 -5.57
C MET A 32 8.68 -11.33 -5.84
N ASP A 33 9.85 -11.70 -6.37
CA ASP A 33 10.20 -13.09 -6.64
C ASP A 33 10.26 -13.96 -5.37
N GLY A 34 10.01 -15.26 -5.52
CA GLY A 34 10.18 -16.25 -4.44
C GLY A 34 8.98 -16.38 -3.51
N TYR A 35 7.86 -15.76 -3.85
CA TYR A 35 6.58 -15.89 -3.17
C TYR A 35 5.54 -16.52 -4.10
N ASP A 36 4.59 -17.25 -3.53
CA ASP A 36 3.45 -17.77 -4.27
C ASP A 36 2.52 -16.63 -4.73
N GLU A 37 1.99 -16.73 -5.95
CA GLU A 37 1.15 -15.69 -6.54
C GLU A 37 -0.13 -15.45 -5.73
N GLN A 38 -0.75 -16.49 -5.16
CA GLN A 38 -1.95 -16.35 -4.32
C GLN A 38 -1.64 -15.63 -3.02
N PHE A 39 -0.45 -15.85 -2.47
CA PHE A 39 0.03 -15.10 -1.31
C PHE A 39 0.27 -13.63 -1.67
N LEU A 40 0.88 -13.34 -2.83
CA LEU A 40 1.09 -11.96 -3.28
C LEU A 40 -0.22 -11.21 -3.52
N ILE A 41 -1.24 -11.87 -4.08
CA ILE A 41 -2.60 -11.30 -4.18
C ILE A 41 -3.17 -11.00 -2.80
N SER A 42 -3.07 -11.94 -1.86
CA SER A 42 -3.58 -11.75 -0.49
C SER A 42 -2.86 -10.58 0.21
N ALA A 43 -1.56 -10.42 -0.02
CA ALA A 43 -0.78 -9.31 0.49
C ALA A 43 -1.20 -7.98 -0.16
N PHE A 44 -1.49 -7.97 -1.46
CA PHE A 44 -2.01 -6.80 -2.16
C PHE A 44 -3.38 -6.38 -1.61
N ASP A 45 -4.32 -7.31 -1.46
CA ASP A 45 -5.65 -7.03 -0.90
C ASP A 45 -5.54 -6.46 0.52
N TYR A 46 -4.65 -7.00 1.36
CA TYR A 46 -4.35 -6.45 2.67
C TYR A 46 -3.82 -5.00 2.59
N LEU A 47 -2.93 -4.70 1.65
CA LEU A 47 -2.39 -3.34 1.48
C LEU A 47 -3.47 -2.37 1.00
N MET A 48 -4.39 -2.80 0.13
CA MET A 48 -5.55 -2.01 -0.31
C MET A 48 -6.47 -1.63 0.85
N GLU A 49 -6.69 -2.53 1.81
CA GLU A 49 -7.45 -2.26 3.03
C GLU A 49 -6.68 -1.41 4.06
N HIS A 50 -5.35 -1.35 3.93
CA HIS A 50 -4.46 -0.69 4.89
C HIS A 50 -3.54 0.33 4.21
N GLU A 51 -4.12 1.42 3.74
CA GLU A 51 -3.44 2.50 2.99
C GLU A 51 -2.11 2.96 3.62
N LYS A 52 -2.04 3.11 4.96
CA LYS A 52 -0.78 3.50 5.63
C LYS A 52 0.33 2.46 5.45
N GLN A 53 -0.01 1.18 5.46
CA GLN A 53 0.96 0.11 5.20
C GLN A 53 1.34 0.06 3.73
N ALA A 54 0.39 0.29 2.82
CA ALA A 54 0.67 0.37 1.39
C ALA A 54 1.65 1.52 1.07
N LYS A 55 1.44 2.72 1.65
CA LYS A 55 2.38 3.84 1.50
C LYS A 55 3.76 3.47 2.00
N ALA A 56 3.82 2.83 3.17
CA ALA A 56 5.07 2.36 3.75
C ALA A 56 5.74 1.24 2.93
N PHE A 57 4.97 0.40 2.24
CA PHE A 57 5.50 -0.66 1.39
C PHE A 57 6.15 -0.09 0.13
N MET A 58 5.49 0.89 -0.51
CA MET A 58 5.95 1.54 -1.73
C MET A 58 7.29 2.26 -1.61
N VAL A 59 7.59 2.81 -0.43
CA VAL A 59 8.84 3.55 -0.18
C VAL A 59 9.99 2.66 0.31
N ARG A 60 9.73 1.40 0.63
CA ARG A 60 10.76 0.46 1.12
C ARG A 60 11.66 0.01 -0.03
N SER A 61 12.91 -0.33 0.31
CA SER A 61 13.76 -1.13 -0.58
C SER A 61 13.22 -2.56 -0.69
N ASP A 62 13.62 -3.27 -1.74
CA ASP A 62 13.10 -4.62 -1.98
C ASP A 62 13.40 -5.59 -0.84
N ASN A 63 14.57 -5.46 -0.18
CA ASN A 63 14.88 -6.24 1.02
C ASN A 63 13.88 -6.02 2.16
N LEU A 64 13.42 -4.77 2.35
CA LEU A 64 12.44 -4.44 3.39
C LEU A 64 11.01 -4.81 2.98
N LYS A 65 10.71 -4.89 1.68
CA LYS A 65 9.45 -5.44 1.16
C LYS A 65 9.41 -6.95 1.40
N ARG A 66 10.49 -7.69 1.09
CA ARG A 66 10.63 -9.13 1.39
C ARG A 66 10.43 -9.40 2.88
N ALA A 67 11.17 -8.69 3.74
CA ALA A 67 11.03 -8.85 5.19
C ALA A 67 9.61 -8.54 5.70
N TRP A 68 8.88 -7.62 5.05
CA TRP A 68 7.49 -7.35 5.36
C TRP A 68 6.57 -8.49 4.92
N LEU A 69 6.75 -9.01 3.71
CA LEU A 69 6.02 -10.17 3.17
C LEU A 69 6.24 -11.41 4.04
N ASP A 70 7.48 -11.71 4.40
CA ASP A 70 7.79 -12.83 5.32
C ASP A 70 7.02 -12.67 6.64
N LYS A 71 7.03 -11.45 7.20
CA LYS A 71 6.33 -11.17 8.46
C LYS A 71 4.83 -11.39 8.37
N ILE A 72 4.17 -11.00 7.28
CA ILE A 72 2.71 -11.22 7.13
C ILE A 72 2.39 -12.68 6.81
N MET A 73 3.27 -13.38 6.08
CA MET A 73 3.16 -14.82 5.83
C MET A 73 3.13 -15.61 7.14
N PHE A 74 4.08 -15.35 8.05
CA PHE A 74 4.15 -16.04 9.36
C PHE A 74 3.06 -15.61 10.35
N ARG A 75 2.38 -14.47 10.13
CA ARG A 75 1.22 -14.08 10.93
C ARG A 75 -0.03 -14.89 10.58
N GLY A 76 -0.17 -15.32 9.32
CA GLY A 76 -1.30 -16.12 8.86
C GLY A 76 -1.23 -17.60 9.28
N THR A 77 -0.07 -18.11 9.70
CA THR A 77 0.13 -19.52 10.07
C THR A 77 -0.05 -19.82 11.56
N ASN A 78 -0.30 -18.81 12.40
CA ASN A 78 -0.46 -18.96 13.86
C ASN A 78 -1.89 -18.62 14.31
N ASN A 79 -2.89 -19.17 13.62
CA ASN A 79 -4.29 -19.08 14.03
C ASN A 79 -5.00 -20.42 13.88
#